data_AF-A0AAC9YUC1-F1
#
_entry.id   AF-A0AAC9YUC1-F1
#
_cell.length_a   1.000
_cell.length_b   1.000
_cell.length_c   1.000
_cell.angle_alpha   90.00
_cell.angle_beta   90.00
_cell.angle_gamma   90.00
#
_symmetry.space_group_name_H-M   'P 1'
#
loop_
_entity.id
_entity.type
_entity.pdbx_description
1 polymer ?
#
loop_
_entity_poly.entity_id
_entity_poly.type
_entity_poly.pdbx_seq_one_letter_code
_entity_poly.pdbx_strand_id
1 'polypeptide(L)'
;MDQNPGAIALVGSGEYSVQMQELETQLLHRAISRGKRNTFIQIPTASSHEGDASREKWKRLGQDQSDRIGSECIYLPIHERDDAFNAEFVDAIKDAGLIYFSGGDPHRVAEIYRDSPVWQKIVEEWRTGTSLAGCSAGAMAFGGSIMGLRRSQHSEGLALLPDIEVIPHYDKMLGWLPDRVAAFIAQSITKGTLLGIDENTALVLTDAWRRYGRGKVHVLRGSLEFEE
;
A
#
# COMPACT_ATOMS: atom_id res chain seq x y z
N MET A 1 10.52 -7.81 24.27
CA MET A 1 11.20 -7.48 23.01
C MET A 1 10.54 -6.22 22.51
N ASP A 2 11.27 -5.12 22.41
CA ASP A 2 10.73 -3.89 21.82
C ASP A 2 10.29 -4.22 20.39
N GLN A 3 8.97 -4.28 20.18
CA GLN A 3 8.41 -4.43 18.85
C GLN A 3 8.71 -3.13 18.12
N ASN A 4 9.73 -3.13 17.28
CA ASN A 4 10.07 -1.99 16.43
C ASN A 4 9.56 -2.28 15.02
N PRO A 5 8.28 -1.99 14.72
CA PRO A 5 7.69 -2.32 13.44
C PRO A 5 8.47 -1.71 12.28
N GLY A 6 8.37 -2.36 11.12
CA GLY A 6 8.77 -1.87 9.82
C GLY A 6 8.15 -0.53 9.47
N ALA A 7 8.67 0.14 8.44
CA ALA A 7 7.97 1.31 7.91
C ALA A 7 6.63 0.90 7.31
N ILE A 8 5.62 1.76 7.41
CA ILE A 8 4.41 1.70 6.57
C ILE A 8 4.43 2.90 5.62
N ALA A 9 4.22 2.69 4.32
CA ALA A 9 4.04 3.76 3.35
C ALA A 9 2.67 3.70 2.68
N LEU A 10 1.93 4.81 2.76
CA LEU A 10 0.69 5.05 2.04
C LEU A 10 1.01 5.94 0.83
N VAL A 11 0.99 5.36 -0.37
CA VAL A 11 1.46 6.02 -1.60
C VAL A 11 0.26 6.43 -2.46
N GLY A 12 0.23 7.69 -2.90
CA GLY A 12 -0.85 8.25 -3.71
C GLY A 12 -0.83 7.73 -5.15
N SER A 13 0.35 7.65 -5.77
CA SER A 13 0.57 7.01 -7.07
C SER A 13 2.06 6.84 -7.37
N GLY A 14 2.38 6.16 -8.48
CA GLY A 14 3.71 6.18 -9.08
C GLY A 14 4.60 5.04 -8.62
N GLU A 15 4.01 3.96 -8.10
CA GLU A 15 4.75 2.77 -7.73
C GLU A 15 5.63 2.26 -8.86
N TYR A 16 6.81 1.75 -8.50
CA TYR A 16 7.78 1.18 -9.43
C TYR A 16 8.31 2.17 -10.47
N SER A 17 8.10 3.47 -10.28
CA SER A 17 8.63 4.52 -11.14
C SER A 17 9.98 5.04 -10.66
N VAL A 18 10.69 5.74 -11.55
CA VAL A 18 11.93 6.45 -11.20
C VAL A 18 11.66 7.54 -10.15
N GLN A 19 10.48 8.18 -10.20
CA GLN A 19 10.10 9.23 -9.27
C GLN A 19 9.95 8.72 -7.82
N MET A 20 9.55 7.45 -7.66
CA MET A 20 9.36 6.82 -6.35
C MET A 20 10.53 5.91 -5.94
N GLN A 21 11.57 5.80 -6.78
CA GLN A 21 12.71 4.91 -6.52
C GLN A 21 13.42 5.22 -5.22
N GLU A 22 13.63 6.49 -4.89
CA GLU A 22 14.33 6.84 -3.65
C GLU A 22 13.49 6.47 -2.41
N LEU A 23 12.16 6.66 -2.42
CA LEU A 23 11.28 6.18 -1.36
C LEU A 23 11.42 4.67 -1.16
N GLU A 24 11.24 3.91 -2.25
CA GLU A 24 11.25 2.45 -2.20
C GLU A 24 12.63 1.91 -1.76
N THR A 25 13.70 2.58 -2.19
CA THR A 25 15.08 2.31 -1.72
C THR A 25 15.20 2.53 -0.21
N GLN A 26 14.70 3.65 0.31
CA GLN A 26 14.78 3.97 1.74
C GLN A 26 13.97 2.98 2.59
N LEU A 27 12.78 2.59 2.13
CA LEU A 27 11.95 1.59 2.79
C LEU A 27 12.67 0.24 2.88
N LEU A 28 13.27 -0.20 1.77
CA LEU A 28 14.01 -1.45 1.69
C LEU A 28 15.27 -1.41 2.59
N HIS A 29 16.09 -0.37 2.47
CA HIS A 29 17.30 -0.21 3.28
C HIS A 29 17.02 -0.13 4.78
N ARG A 30 15.90 0.48 5.18
CA ARG A 30 15.47 0.50 6.58
C ARG A 30 15.17 -0.90 7.12
N ALA A 31 14.54 -1.76 6.34
CA ALA A 31 14.28 -3.13 6.75
C ALA A 31 15.59 -3.94 6.79
N ILE A 32 16.50 -3.74 5.83
CA ILE A 32 17.83 -4.38 5.81
C ILE A 32 18.64 -3.99 7.05
N SER A 33 18.64 -2.72 7.46
CA SER A 33 19.33 -2.28 8.68
C SER A 33 18.76 -2.88 9.97
N ARG A 34 17.56 -3.49 9.88
CA ARG A 34 16.90 -4.26 10.93
C ARG A 34 17.05 -5.78 10.76
N GLY A 35 17.92 -6.22 9.87
CA GLY A 35 18.26 -7.64 9.66
C GLY A 35 17.37 -8.37 8.65
N LYS A 36 16.52 -7.67 7.91
CA LYS A 36 15.72 -8.26 6.82
C LYS A 36 16.55 -8.45 5.55
N ARG A 37 16.09 -9.31 4.65
CA ARG A 37 16.75 -9.62 3.37
C ARG A 37 16.62 -8.46 2.38
N ASN A 38 17.54 -8.39 1.42
CA ASN A 38 17.47 -7.46 0.30
C ASN A 38 16.46 -7.94 -0.77
N THR A 39 15.21 -8.11 -0.35
CA THR A 39 14.13 -8.69 -1.16
C THR A 39 12.97 -7.71 -1.24
N PHE A 40 12.54 -7.43 -2.47
CA PHE A 40 11.39 -6.61 -2.82
C PHE A 40 10.28 -7.55 -3.33
N ILE A 41 9.29 -7.80 -2.45
CA ILE A 41 8.08 -8.56 -2.78
C ILE A 41 7.03 -7.66 -3.41
N GLN A 42 6.55 -8.06 -4.58
CA GLN A 42 5.51 -7.37 -5.32
C GLN A 42 4.20 -8.13 -5.25
N ILE A 43 3.16 -7.42 -4.83
CA ILE A 43 1.81 -7.91 -4.67
C ILE A 43 0.90 -7.22 -5.71
N PRO A 44 0.50 -7.93 -6.78
CA PRO A 44 -0.26 -7.37 -7.91
C PRO A 44 -1.78 -7.53 -7.76
N THR A 45 -2.27 -7.94 -6.60
CA THR A 45 -3.64 -8.44 -6.42
C THR A 45 -4.72 -7.44 -6.85
N ALA A 46 -4.48 -6.14 -6.67
CA ALA A 46 -5.44 -5.09 -7.00
C ALA A 46 -5.78 -5.07 -8.51
N SER A 47 -4.82 -5.34 -9.39
CA SER A 47 -4.97 -5.28 -10.86
C SER A 47 -5.03 -6.66 -11.52
N SER A 48 -4.88 -7.76 -10.76
CA SER A 48 -4.77 -9.12 -11.29
C SER A 48 -5.96 -9.61 -12.12
N HIS A 49 -7.14 -9.01 -11.92
CA HIS A 49 -8.39 -9.34 -12.61
C HIS A 49 -8.51 -8.70 -14.00
N GLU A 50 -7.60 -7.79 -14.37
CA GLU A 50 -7.60 -7.09 -15.66
C GLU A 50 -7.05 -7.94 -16.82
N GLY A 51 -6.64 -9.18 -16.54
CA GLY A 51 -6.15 -10.15 -17.53
C GLY A 51 -4.62 -10.24 -17.60
N ASP A 52 -4.14 -11.21 -18.39
CA ASP A 52 -2.73 -11.60 -18.41
C ASP A 52 -1.79 -10.46 -18.86
N ALA A 53 -2.24 -9.60 -19.77
CA ALA A 53 -1.48 -8.42 -20.20
C ALA A 53 -1.20 -7.45 -19.03
N SER A 54 -2.16 -7.26 -18.12
CA SER A 54 -1.98 -6.43 -16.93
C SER A 54 -1.01 -7.11 -15.94
N ARG A 55 -1.16 -8.42 -15.73
CA ARG A 55 -0.27 -9.22 -14.87
C ARG A 55 1.20 -9.14 -15.33
N GLU A 56 1.45 -9.37 -16.61
CA GLU A 56 2.80 -9.30 -17.18
C GLU A 56 3.38 -7.89 -17.13
N LYS A 57 2.55 -6.86 -17.38
CA LYS A 57 2.96 -5.47 -17.23
C LYS A 57 3.42 -5.18 -15.79
N TRP A 58 2.62 -5.54 -14.78
CA TRP A 58 2.94 -5.27 -13.39
C TRP A 58 4.17 -6.04 -12.91
N LYS A 59 4.27 -7.31 -13.29
CA LYS A 59 5.46 -8.13 -13.03
C LYS A 59 6.73 -7.48 -13.60
N ARG A 60 6.66 -7.00 -14.84
CA ARG A 60 7.79 -6.31 -15.48
C ARG A 60 8.14 -5.01 -14.79
N LEU A 61 7.16 -4.14 -14.52
CA LEU A 61 7.41 -2.84 -13.89
C LEU A 61 8.12 -2.98 -12.56
N GLY A 62 7.66 -3.92 -11.75
CA GLY A 62 8.30 -4.20 -10.49
C GLY A 62 9.69 -4.81 -10.66
N GLN A 63 9.90 -5.77 -11.58
CA GLN A 63 11.23 -6.30 -11.86
C GLN A 63 12.21 -5.18 -12.26
N ASP A 64 11.81 -4.32 -13.20
CA ASP A 64 12.62 -3.19 -13.67
C ASP A 64 12.98 -2.25 -12.50
N GLN A 65 12.10 -2.10 -11.51
CA GLN A 65 12.35 -1.29 -10.33
C GLN A 65 13.33 -1.95 -9.36
N SER A 66 13.15 -3.24 -9.07
CA SER A 66 14.08 -4.00 -8.24
C SER A 66 15.49 -3.99 -8.84
N ASP A 67 15.61 -4.08 -10.17
CA ASP A 67 16.88 -3.98 -10.90
C ASP A 67 17.53 -2.60 -10.72
N ARG A 68 16.73 -1.51 -10.80
CA ARG A 68 17.22 -0.15 -10.54
C ARG A 68 17.70 0.06 -9.11
N ILE A 69 17.04 -0.57 -8.13
CA ILE A 69 17.38 -0.48 -6.70
C ILE A 69 18.55 -1.41 -6.35
N GLY A 70 18.75 -2.49 -7.10
CA GLY A 70 19.75 -3.53 -6.79
C GLY A 70 19.25 -4.53 -5.74
N SER A 71 17.99 -4.96 -5.85
CA SER A 71 17.33 -5.88 -4.92
C SER A 71 16.83 -7.15 -5.60
N GLU A 72 16.65 -8.22 -4.84
CA GLU A 72 15.99 -9.43 -5.34
C GLU A 72 14.49 -9.17 -5.49
N CYS A 73 13.99 -9.27 -6.72
CA CYS A 73 12.57 -9.16 -7.01
C CYS A 73 11.85 -10.48 -6.78
N ILE A 74 10.80 -10.49 -5.96
CA ILE A 74 9.87 -11.62 -5.84
C ILE A 74 8.48 -11.15 -6.25
N TYR A 75 8.02 -11.61 -7.40
CA TYR A 75 6.64 -11.44 -7.81
C TYR A 75 5.78 -12.53 -7.16
N LEU A 76 4.83 -12.15 -6.29
CA LEU A 76 3.94 -13.09 -5.62
C LEU A 76 2.57 -13.07 -6.30
N PRO A 77 2.22 -14.05 -7.14
CA PRO A 77 1.05 -14.02 -8.02
C PRO A 77 -0.24 -14.36 -7.25
N ILE A 78 -0.56 -13.61 -6.20
CA ILE A 78 -1.81 -13.75 -5.46
C ILE A 78 -2.90 -13.07 -6.28
N HIS A 79 -3.54 -13.85 -7.13
CA HIS A 79 -4.52 -13.38 -8.09
C HIS A 79 -5.92 -13.56 -7.56
N GLU A 80 -6.23 -14.72 -6.98
CA GLU A 80 -7.52 -15.06 -6.40
C GLU A 80 -7.43 -15.32 -4.88
N ARG A 81 -8.58 -15.51 -4.23
CA ARG A 81 -8.62 -15.72 -2.77
C ARG A 81 -7.86 -16.97 -2.33
N ASP A 82 -7.97 -18.07 -3.07
CA ASP A 82 -7.30 -19.33 -2.72
C ASP A 82 -5.78 -19.20 -2.70
N ASP A 83 -5.21 -18.32 -3.53
CA ASP A 83 -3.77 -18.04 -3.54
C ASP A 83 -3.29 -17.47 -2.20
N ALA A 84 -4.12 -16.71 -1.49
CA ALA A 84 -3.79 -16.14 -0.18
C ALA A 84 -3.72 -17.20 0.95
N PHE A 85 -4.08 -18.45 0.66
CA PHE A 85 -3.96 -19.62 1.52
C PHE A 85 -2.82 -20.55 1.11
N ASN A 86 -2.05 -20.21 0.07
CA ASN A 86 -0.91 -21.01 -0.37
C ASN A 86 0.27 -20.89 0.62
N ALA A 87 0.69 -22.02 1.20
CA ALA A 87 1.80 -22.09 2.15
C ALA A 87 3.14 -21.64 1.54
N GLU A 88 3.38 -21.88 0.25
CA GLU A 88 4.60 -21.43 -0.44
C GLU A 88 4.68 -19.90 -0.50
N PHE A 89 3.52 -19.22 -0.65
CA PHE A 89 3.47 -17.76 -0.66
C PHE A 89 3.65 -17.19 0.76
N VAL A 90 3.14 -17.86 1.78
CA VAL A 90 3.42 -17.55 3.18
C VAL A 90 4.93 -17.64 3.46
N ASP A 91 5.58 -18.71 3.02
CA ASP A 91 7.01 -18.91 3.23
C ASP A 91 7.87 -17.89 2.47
N ALA A 92 7.48 -17.54 1.24
CA ALA A 92 8.18 -16.54 0.42
C ALA A 92 8.26 -15.15 1.06
N ILE A 93 7.29 -14.81 1.92
CA ILE A 93 7.20 -13.52 2.62
C ILE A 93 8.21 -13.40 3.77
N LYS A 94 8.73 -14.53 4.27
CA LYS A 94 9.61 -14.56 5.43
C LYS A 94 10.87 -13.71 5.22
N ASP A 95 11.16 -12.87 6.22
CA ASP A 95 12.31 -11.98 6.29
C ASP A 95 12.44 -11.02 5.10
N ALA A 96 11.35 -10.75 4.38
CA ALA A 96 11.36 -9.81 3.26
C ALA A 96 11.80 -8.41 3.69
N GLY A 97 12.50 -7.70 2.82
CA GLY A 97 12.89 -6.31 3.06
C GLY A 97 11.72 -5.35 2.86
N LEU A 98 11.06 -5.44 1.71
CA LEU A 98 9.91 -4.63 1.35
C LEU A 98 8.80 -5.50 0.76
N ILE A 99 7.58 -5.35 1.27
CA ILE A 99 6.37 -5.92 0.67
C ILE A 99 5.54 -4.76 0.12
N TYR A 100 5.23 -4.79 -1.17
CA TYR A 100 4.59 -3.67 -1.87
C TYR A 100 3.31 -4.10 -2.59
N PHE A 101 2.19 -3.48 -2.24
CA PHE A 101 0.90 -3.64 -2.91
C PHE A 101 0.73 -2.57 -4.00
N SER A 102 0.59 -2.98 -5.25
CA SER A 102 0.34 -2.06 -6.37
C SER A 102 -1.13 -1.61 -6.45
N GLY A 103 -1.40 -0.64 -7.33
CA GLY A 103 -2.72 -0.08 -7.60
C GLY A 103 -3.65 -1.01 -8.39
N GLY A 104 -4.94 -0.65 -8.41
CA GLY A 104 -6.03 -1.42 -9.04
C GLY A 104 -7.35 -1.27 -8.27
N ASP A 105 -7.99 -2.38 -7.92
CA ASP A 105 -9.21 -2.40 -7.08
C ASP A 105 -8.88 -2.64 -5.60
N PRO A 106 -9.11 -1.65 -4.70
CA PRO A 106 -8.87 -1.81 -3.26
C PRO A 106 -9.80 -2.82 -2.60
N HIS A 107 -11.04 -2.97 -3.08
CA HIS A 107 -11.98 -3.93 -2.52
C HIS A 107 -11.49 -5.35 -2.72
N ARG A 108 -10.91 -5.65 -3.89
CA ARG A 108 -10.31 -6.96 -4.17
C ARG A 108 -9.14 -7.27 -3.24
N VAL A 109 -8.29 -6.28 -2.94
CA VAL A 109 -7.21 -6.46 -1.95
C VAL A 109 -7.79 -6.82 -0.59
N ALA A 110 -8.76 -6.06 -0.08
CA ALA A 110 -9.37 -6.37 1.21
C ALA A 110 -10.08 -7.73 1.21
N GLU A 111 -10.83 -8.06 0.17
CA GLU A 111 -11.57 -9.33 0.04
C GLU A 111 -10.66 -10.55 -0.04
N ILE A 112 -9.51 -10.47 -0.72
CA ILE A 112 -8.58 -11.62 -0.88
C ILE A 112 -7.74 -11.84 0.37
N TYR A 113 -7.23 -10.77 0.98
CA TYR A 113 -6.31 -10.88 2.12
C TYR A 113 -7.01 -11.04 3.47
N ARG A 114 -8.28 -10.64 3.59
CA ARG A 114 -9.00 -10.77 4.87
C ARG A 114 -9.04 -12.23 5.35
N ASP A 115 -8.60 -12.39 6.59
CA ASP A 115 -8.50 -13.65 7.32
C ASP A 115 -7.65 -14.73 6.62
N SER A 116 -6.70 -14.31 5.76
CA SER A 116 -5.81 -15.23 5.06
C SER A 116 -4.48 -15.46 5.80
N PRO A 117 -3.89 -16.67 5.70
CA PRO A 117 -2.55 -16.94 6.22
C PRO A 117 -1.48 -15.99 5.68
N VAL A 118 -1.58 -15.62 4.40
CA VAL A 118 -0.65 -14.65 3.80
C VAL A 118 -0.74 -13.30 4.51
N TRP A 119 -1.95 -12.77 4.75
CA TRP A 119 -2.08 -11.48 5.43
C TRP A 119 -1.55 -11.51 6.85
N GLN A 120 -1.87 -12.57 7.60
CA GLN A 120 -1.32 -12.80 8.95
C GLN A 120 0.21 -12.73 8.92
N LYS A 121 0.83 -13.42 7.96
CA LYS A 121 2.27 -13.43 7.79
C LYS A 121 2.86 -12.07 7.42
N ILE A 122 2.22 -11.32 6.53
CA ILE A 122 2.64 -9.94 6.18
C ILE A 122 2.66 -9.05 7.42
N VAL A 123 1.62 -9.13 8.25
CA VAL A 123 1.52 -8.33 9.48
C VAL A 123 2.58 -8.75 10.51
N GLU A 124 2.86 -10.06 10.64
CA GLU A 124 3.94 -10.58 11.49
C GLU A 124 5.32 -10.08 11.05
N GLU A 125 5.63 -10.17 9.76
CA GLU A 125 6.91 -9.69 9.22
C GLU A 125 7.05 -8.18 9.39
N TRP A 126 5.97 -7.42 9.15
CA TRP A 126 5.96 -5.99 9.40
C TRP A 126 6.26 -5.65 10.88
N ARG A 127 5.58 -6.31 11.83
CA ARG A 127 5.83 -6.11 13.27
C ARG A 127 7.26 -6.43 13.70
N THR A 128 7.98 -7.23 12.92
CA THR A 128 9.37 -7.62 13.17
C THR A 128 10.39 -6.88 12.30
N GLY A 129 9.98 -5.86 11.53
CA GLY A 129 10.88 -4.91 10.88
C GLY A 129 10.80 -4.84 9.36
N THR A 130 10.04 -5.70 8.70
CA THR A 130 9.82 -5.64 7.23
C THR A 130 9.02 -4.39 6.87
N SER A 131 9.49 -3.63 5.89
CA SER A 131 8.74 -2.47 5.41
C SER A 131 7.54 -2.92 4.57
N LEU A 132 6.41 -2.23 4.74
CA LEU A 132 5.16 -2.49 4.03
C LEU A 132 4.70 -1.22 3.32
N ALA A 133 4.37 -1.32 2.04
CA ALA A 133 3.91 -0.20 1.24
C ALA A 133 2.68 -0.58 0.44
N GLY A 134 1.76 0.38 0.29
CA GLY A 134 0.59 0.24 -0.56
C GLY A 134 0.45 1.48 -1.42
N CYS A 135 0.28 1.30 -2.72
CA CYS A 135 0.01 2.37 -3.66
C CYS A 135 -1.43 2.37 -4.11
N SER A 136 -2.05 3.55 -4.12
CA SER A 136 -3.42 3.75 -4.59
C SER A 136 -4.39 2.77 -3.89
N ALA A 137 -4.88 1.75 -4.59
CA ALA A 137 -5.69 0.68 -4.03
C ALA A 137 -5.07 0.01 -2.80
N GLY A 138 -3.75 -0.23 -2.79
CA GLY A 138 -3.05 -0.80 -1.63
C GLY A 138 -3.11 0.11 -0.41
N ALA A 139 -2.91 1.43 -0.60
CA ALA A 139 -2.99 2.41 0.49
C ALA A 139 -4.41 2.47 1.09
N MET A 140 -5.43 2.44 0.24
CA MET A 140 -6.83 2.40 0.67
C MET A 140 -7.13 1.12 1.45
N ALA A 141 -6.64 -0.04 0.98
CA ALA A 141 -6.90 -1.32 1.60
C ALA A 141 -6.26 -1.48 2.99
N PHE A 142 -5.19 -0.76 3.31
CA PHE A 142 -4.58 -0.80 4.65
C PHE A 142 -5.40 -0.04 5.72
N GLY A 143 -6.22 0.92 5.30
CA GLY A 143 -7.04 1.74 6.19
C GLY A 143 -8.21 1.01 6.83
N GLY A 144 -8.99 1.74 7.63
CA GLY A 144 -10.22 1.25 8.24
C GLY A 144 -11.38 1.07 7.26
N SER A 145 -11.49 1.96 6.26
CA SER A 145 -12.54 1.93 5.25
C SER A 145 -12.03 2.28 3.85
N ILE A 146 -12.67 1.68 2.84
CA ILE A 146 -12.40 1.87 1.43
C ILE A 146 -13.55 2.67 0.81
N MET A 147 -13.20 3.80 0.17
CA MET A 147 -14.13 4.61 -0.61
C MET A 147 -14.69 3.82 -1.80
N GLY A 148 -16.03 3.73 -1.88
CA GLY A 148 -16.71 3.19 -3.04
C GLY A 148 -16.69 4.16 -4.23
N LEU A 149 -15.61 4.17 -5.02
CA LEU A 149 -15.54 4.98 -6.25
C LEU A 149 -16.42 4.41 -7.37
N ARG A 150 -16.51 3.07 -7.44
CA ARG A 150 -17.27 2.31 -8.45
C ARG A 150 -18.40 1.45 -7.87
N ARG A 151 -18.37 1.15 -6.57
CA ARG A 151 -19.42 0.43 -5.83
C ARG A 151 -20.25 1.43 -5.03
N SER A 152 -21.56 1.23 -4.94
CA SER A 152 -22.48 2.15 -4.23
C SER A 152 -22.32 2.14 -2.71
N GLN A 153 -21.53 1.22 -2.15
CA GLN A 153 -21.33 1.05 -0.72
C GLN A 153 -19.84 1.06 -0.38
N HIS A 154 -19.52 1.69 0.73
CA HIS A 154 -18.21 1.63 1.35
C HIS A 154 -17.98 0.22 1.90
N SER A 155 -16.73 -0.22 1.93
CA SER A 155 -16.37 -1.48 2.58
C SER A 155 -15.30 -1.25 3.64
N GLU A 156 -15.14 -2.23 4.52
CA GLU A 156 -14.02 -2.26 5.44
C GLU A 156 -12.71 -2.55 4.68
N GLY A 157 -11.64 -1.87 5.07
CA GLY A 157 -10.28 -2.25 4.68
C GLY A 157 -9.77 -3.43 5.52
N LEU A 158 -8.48 -3.72 5.40
CA LEU A 158 -7.76 -4.72 6.21
C LEU A 158 -7.52 -4.24 7.65
N ALA A 159 -7.83 -2.98 7.96
CA ALA A 159 -7.76 -2.39 9.28
C ALA A 159 -6.36 -2.51 9.93
N LEU A 160 -5.31 -2.45 9.12
CA LEU A 160 -3.93 -2.31 9.62
C LEU A 160 -3.77 -0.95 10.32
N LEU A 161 -4.38 0.07 9.73
CA LEU A 161 -4.48 1.44 10.25
C LEU A 161 -5.96 1.79 10.39
N PRO A 162 -6.66 1.31 11.44
CA PRO A 162 -8.12 1.39 11.54
C PRO A 162 -8.64 2.84 11.59
N ASP A 163 -7.83 3.77 12.08
CA ASP A 163 -8.18 5.20 12.19
C ASP A 163 -7.73 6.04 10.99
N ILE A 164 -7.25 5.41 9.91
CA ILE A 164 -6.82 6.10 8.68
C ILE A 164 -7.70 5.68 7.49
N GLU A 165 -8.10 6.67 6.70
CA GLU A 165 -8.72 6.51 5.39
C GLU A 165 -7.90 7.27 4.34
N VAL A 166 -7.82 6.75 3.11
CA VAL A 166 -6.98 7.32 2.05
C VAL A 166 -7.79 7.58 0.78
N ILE A 167 -7.63 8.77 0.22
CA ILE A 167 -7.97 9.12 -1.16
C ILE A 167 -6.64 9.30 -1.91
N PRO A 168 -6.21 8.31 -2.71
CA PRO A 168 -5.00 8.44 -3.52
C PRO A 168 -5.24 9.37 -4.73
N HIS A 169 -4.23 9.67 -5.56
CA HIS A 169 -4.39 10.55 -6.74
C HIS A 169 -5.21 11.83 -6.47
N TYR A 170 -5.09 12.42 -5.29
CA TYR A 170 -6.06 13.41 -4.80
C TYR A 170 -6.13 14.66 -5.68
N ASP A 171 -4.97 15.19 -6.07
CA ASP A 171 -4.79 16.28 -7.03
C ASP A 171 -5.54 16.06 -8.35
N LYS A 172 -5.51 14.85 -8.92
CA LYS A 172 -6.26 14.54 -10.15
C LYS A 172 -7.75 14.30 -9.91
N MET A 173 -8.11 13.62 -8.82
CA MET A 173 -9.51 13.33 -8.52
C MET A 173 -10.33 14.59 -8.26
N LEU A 174 -9.73 15.63 -7.67
CA LEU A 174 -10.37 16.94 -7.54
C LEU A 174 -10.76 17.55 -8.89
N GLY A 175 -9.92 17.39 -9.92
CA GLY A 175 -10.19 17.92 -11.26
C GLY A 175 -11.25 17.12 -12.03
N TRP A 176 -11.37 15.81 -11.77
CA TRP A 176 -12.24 14.93 -12.55
C TRP A 176 -13.58 14.64 -11.89
N LEU A 177 -13.63 14.57 -10.55
CA LEU A 177 -14.79 14.12 -9.78
C LEU A 177 -14.99 14.93 -8.47
N PRO A 178 -15.07 16.27 -8.53
CA PRO A 178 -15.11 17.12 -7.33
C PRO A 178 -16.29 16.79 -6.41
N ASP A 179 -17.49 16.57 -6.96
CA ASP A 179 -18.70 16.27 -6.16
C ASP A 179 -18.60 14.94 -5.41
N ARG A 180 -17.91 13.93 -5.97
CA ARG A 180 -17.73 12.63 -5.29
C ARG A 180 -16.74 12.74 -4.15
N VAL A 181 -15.63 13.45 -4.37
CA VAL A 181 -14.65 13.72 -3.32
C VAL A 181 -15.31 14.50 -2.18
N ALA A 182 -16.09 15.53 -2.50
CA ALA A 182 -16.84 16.31 -1.50
C ALA A 182 -17.86 15.43 -0.74
N ALA A 183 -18.62 14.59 -1.44
CA ALA A 183 -19.57 13.67 -0.82
C ALA A 183 -18.89 12.68 0.13
N PHE A 184 -17.73 12.13 -0.26
CA PHE A 184 -16.97 11.20 0.58
C PHE A 184 -16.39 11.89 1.82
N ILE A 185 -15.85 13.11 1.67
CA ILE A 185 -15.39 13.92 2.80
C ILE A 185 -16.55 14.17 3.79
N ALA A 186 -17.73 14.51 3.28
CA ALA A 186 -18.92 14.76 4.08
C ALA A 186 -19.49 13.50 4.77
N GLN A 187 -19.28 12.32 4.18
CA GLN A 187 -19.71 11.05 4.77
C GLN A 187 -18.72 10.56 5.82
N SER A 188 -19.02 10.79 7.10
CA SER A 188 -18.29 10.18 8.21
C SER A 188 -18.76 8.75 8.42
N ILE A 189 -18.20 7.80 7.67
CA ILE A 189 -18.49 6.37 7.88
C ILE A 189 -17.68 5.81 9.06
N THR A 190 -16.48 6.35 9.27
CA THR A 190 -15.69 6.09 10.47
C THR A 190 -15.38 7.39 11.20
N LYS A 191 -14.84 7.27 12.42
CA LYS A 191 -14.24 8.39 13.17
C LYS A 191 -12.77 8.64 12.78
N GLY A 192 -12.26 7.92 11.78
CA GLY A 192 -10.87 7.98 11.34
C GLY A 192 -10.53 9.28 10.61
N THR A 193 -9.24 9.58 10.58
CA THR A 193 -8.66 10.69 9.83
C THR A 193 -8.61 10.34 8.35
N LEU A 194 -9.22 11.21 7.54
CA LEU A 194 -9.27 11.08 6.10
C LEU A 194 -8.15 11.88 5.45
N LEU A 195 -7.31 11.19 4.68
CA LEU A 195 -6.17 11.75 4.00
C LEU A 195 -6.39 11.79 2.49
N GLY A 196 -6.10 12.92 1.85
CA GLY A 196 -5.85 13.01 0.41
C GLY A 196 -4.35 12.92 0.16
N ILE A 197 -3.90 12.01 -0.71
CA ILE A 197 -2.48 11.87 -1.07
C ILE A 197 -2.36 12.11 -2.58
N ASP A 198 -1.61 13.14 -2.95
CA ASP A 198 -1.38 13.51 -4.36
C ASP A 198 -0.55 12.45 -5.09
N GLU A 199 -0.54 12.51 -6.43
CA GLU A 199 0.33 11.67 -7.23
C GLU A 199 1.83 11.84 -6.91
N ASN A 200 2.62 10.76 -7.06
CA ASN A 200 4.06 10.72 -6.75
C ASN A 200 4.41 11.27 -5.35
N THR A 201 3.54 10.97 -4.39
CA THR A 201 3.62 11.41 -3.00
C THR A 201 3.26 10.24 -2.09
N ALA A 202 3.89 10.18 -0.92
CA ALA A 202 3.60 9.18 0.09
C ALA A 202 3.54 9.83 1.47
N LEU A 203 2.79 9.18 2.36
CA LEU A 203 2.88 9.41 3.79
C LEU A 203 3.46 8.15 4.44
N VAL A 204 4.58 8.31 5.14
CA VAL A 204 5.38 7.20 5.67
C VAL A 204 5.38 7.24 7.20
N LEU A 205 5.02 6.14 7.83
CA LEU A 205 5.13 5.95 9.27
C LEU A 205 6.38 5.13 9.60
N THR A 206 7.28 5.70 10.39
CA THR A 206 8.37 4.97 11.05
C THR A 206 8.22 5.08 12.57
N ASP A 207 8.73 6.17 13.12
CA ASP A 207 8.63 6.66 14.50
C ASP A 207 7.64 7.83 14.58
N ALA A 208 7.53 8.58 13.48
CA ALA A 208 6.53 9.61 13.23
C ALA A 208 6.06 9.50 11.78
N TRP A 209 4.94 10.15 11.48
CA TRP A 209 4.47 10.31 10.10
C TRP A 209 5.28 11.37 9.38
N ARG A 210 5.73 11.08 8.16
CA ARG A 210 6.49 12.00 7.31
C ARG A 210 6.01 11.96 5.88
N ARG A 211 5.89 13.12 5.26
CA ARG A 211 5.60 13.24 3.83
C ARG A 211 6.85 12.89 3.04
N TYR A 212 6.65 12.25 1.90
CA TYR A 212 7.69 12.00 0.91
C TYR A 212 7.15 12.28 -0.49
N GLY A 213 8.01 12.76 -1.39
CA GLY A 213 7.66 12.97 -2.80
C GLY A 213 7.30 14.41 -3.15
N ARG A 214 6.71 14.60 -4.34
CA ARG A 214 6.62 15.92 -5.00
C ARG A 214 5.33 16.68 -4.75
N GLY A 215 4.24 15.99 -4.44
CA GLY A 215 2.95 16.57 -4.14
C GLY A 215 2.73 16.74 -2.63
N LYS A 216 1.46 16.87 -2.24
CA LYS A 216 1.05 17.13 -0.86
C LYS A 216 0.29 15.96 -0.26
N VAL A 217 0.25 15.96 1.08
CA VAL A 217 -0.70 15.17 1.87
C VAL A 217 -1.67 16.16 2.50
N HIS A 218 -2.96 15.87 2.38
CA HIS A 218 -4.05 16.73 2.81
C HIS A 218 -4.83 16.03 3.92
N VAL A 219 -4.98 16.67 5.08
CA VAL A 219 -5.92 16.21 6.11
C VAL A 219 -7.29 16.77 5.76
N LEU A 220 -8.18 15.92 5.25
CA LEU A 220 -9.50 16.31 4.74
C LEU A 220 -10.57 16.26 5.82
N ARG A 221 -10.39 15.38 6.81
CA ARG A 221 -11.24 15.22 7.99
C ARG A 221 -10.41 14.62 9.12
N GLY A 222 -10.69 15.00 10.37
CA GLY A 222 -9.95 14.52 11.54
C GLY A 222 -8.66 15.32 11.75
N SER A 223 -7.68 14.69 12.39
CA SER A 223 -6.38 15.30 12.67
C SER A 223 -5.28 14.25 12.58
N LEU A 224 -4.17 14.61 11.94
CA LEU A 224 -2.94 13.82 11.93
C LEU A 224 -1.77 14.78 11.86
N GLU A 225 -0.83 14.65 12.79
CA GLU A 225 0.44 15.37 12.73
C GLU A 225 1.43 14.58 11.88
N PHE A 226 2.11 15.26 10.96
CA PHE A 226 3.19 14.70 10.16
C PHE A 226 4.22 15.78 9.82
N GLU A 227 5.46 15.34 9.61
CA GLU A 227 6.56 16.20 9.17
C GLU A 227 6.54 16.33 7.63
N GLU A 228 6.93 17.50 7.12
CA GLU A 228 6.99 17.83 5.69
C GLU A 228 8.22 17.28 4.97
#